data_AF-A0A2U8FB50-F1
#
_entry.id   AF-A0A2U8FB50-F1
#
_cell.length_a   1.000
_cell.length_b   1.000
_cell.length_c   1.000
_cell.angle_alpha   90.00
_cell.angle_beta   90.00
_cell.angle_gamma   90.00
#
_symmetry.space_group_name_H-M   'P 1'
#
loop_
_entity.id
_entity.type
_entity.pdbx_description
1 polymer ?
#
loop_
_entity_poly.entity_id
_entity_poly.type
_entity_poly.pdbx_seq_one_letter_code
_entity_poly.pdbx_strand_id
1 'polypeptide(L)'
;MVYYWKNKIKEHFIKRRYLEVLKDCSYLYAKIIAELDSKMVKQQSKLNEMKTIKVFSMLADMALEHEEEARALFEYYQVTKTKNNWQAEESIIEMIGNFDKNLCELSMVIQSIQDIDIDKNDGILYKDFKELEKDIGFKEAFEDLMFSSKIIFTNKNDFLYFVKNLVKFGYEDIAMNYFENSGSFLFFDRDFLNFYKEILQNRKH
;
A
#
# COMPACT_ATOMS: atom_id res chain seq x y z
N MET A 1 -21.53 -12.25 -27.39
CA MET A 1 -21.32 -12.92 -26.09
C MET A 1 -20.26 -12.21 -25.23
N VAL A 2 -19.12 -11.78 -25.78
CA VAL A 2 -18.03 -11.05 -25.08
C VAL A 2 -18.50 -9.77 -24.34
N TYR A 3 -19.41 -9.00 -24.93
CA TYR A 3 -19.90 -7.73 -24.37
C TYR A 3 -20.69 -7.91 -23.05
N TYR A 4 -21.42 -9.01 -22.91
CA TYR A 4 -22.23 -9.31 -21.71
C TYR A 4 -21.35 -9.56 -20.48
N TRP A 5 -20.26 -10.30 -20.64
CA TRP A 5 -19.36 -10.67 -19.54
C TRP A 5 -18.55 -9.49 -19.02
N LYS A 6 -18.07 -8.60 -19.91
CA LYS A 6 -17.35 -7.39 -19.52
C LYS A 6 -18.22 -6.47 -18.65
N ASN A 7 -19.50 -6.31 -19.00
CA ASN A 7 -20.44 -5.52 -18.21
C ASN A 7 -20.75 -6.20 -16.87
N LYS A 8 -20.93 -7.53 -16.85
CA LYS A 8 -21.17 -8.28 -15.61
C LYS A 8 -20.00 -8.17 -14.63
N ILE A 9 -18.77 -8.36 -15.09
CA ILE A 9 -17.55 -8.22 -14.27
C ILE A 9 -17.43 -6.79 -13.72
N LYS A 10 -17.66 -5.78 -14.58
CA LYS A 10 -17.66 -4.37 -14.18
C LYS A 10 -18.70 -4.08 -13.09
N GLU A 11 -19.91 -4.59 -13.25
CA GLU A 11 -21.00 -4.46 -12.28
C GLU A 11 -20.68 -5.14 -10.95
N HIS A 12 -20.06 -6.32 -10.97
CA HIS A 12 -19.59 -7.00 -9.77
C HIS A 12 -18.54 -6.18 -9.04
N PHE A 13 -17.59 -5.59 -9.76
CA PHE A 13 -16.56 -4.72 -9.18
C PHE A 13 -17.17 -3.46 -8.53
N ILE A 14 -18.07 -2.76 -9.24
CA ILE A 14 -18.75 -1.56 -8.71
C ILE A 14 -19.52 -1.88 -7.42
N LYS A 15 -20.19 -3.04 -7.39
CA LYS A 15 -20.96 -3.55 -6.25
C LYS A 15 -20.11 -4.20 -5.16
N ARG A 16 -18.77 -4.07 -5.22
CA ARG A 16 -17.83 -4.60 -4.22
C ARG A 16 -17.89 -6.13 -4.05
N ARG A 17 -18.26 -6.85 -5.10
CA ARG A 17 -18.36 -8.32 -5.13
C ARG A 17 -17.09 -8.91 -5.73
N TYR A 18 -15.94 -8.67 -5.10
CA TYR A 18 -14.62 -9.00 -5.66
C TYR A 18 -14.40 -10.51 -5.86
N LEU A 19 -14.88 -11.36 -4.96
CA LEU A 19 -14.84 -12.82 -5.14
C LEU A 19 -15.64 -13.28 -6.38
N GLU A 20 -16.76 -12.62 -6.68
CA GLU A 20 -17.53 -12.90 -7.89
C GLU A 20 -16.83 -12.38 -9.15
N VAL A 21 -16.07 -11.28 -9.05
CA VAL A 21 -15.19 -10.81 -10.13
C VAL A 21 -14.13 -11.86 -10.44
N LEU A 22 -13.43 -12.36 -9.42
CA LEU A 22 -12.38 -13.39 -9.57
C LEU A 22 -12.95 -14.67 -10.19
N LYS A 23 -14.13 -15.12 -9.74
CA LYS A 23 -14.81 -16.29 -10.30
C LYS A 23 -15.20 -16.09 -11.77
N ASP A 24 -15.80 -14.95 -12.11
CA ASP A 24 -16.18 -14.63 -13.49
C ASP A 24 -14.95 -14.50 -14.41
N CYS A 25 -13.87 -13.87 -13.93
CA CYS A 25 -12.60 -13.76 -14.64
C CYS A 25 -11.95 -15.13 -14.89
N SER A 26 -11.90 -16.00 -13.87
CA SER A 26 -11.35 -17.35 -13.97
C SER A 26 -12.10 -18.19 -15.01
N TYR A 27 -13.44 -18.16 -14.97
CA TYR A 27 -14.29 -18.83 -15.96
C TYR A 27 -14.01 -18.33 -17.38
N LEU A 28 -13.93 -17.01 -17.56
CA LEU A 28 -13.73 -16.41 -18.89
C LEU A 28 -12.31 -16.70 -19.44
N TYR A 29 -11.31 -16.71 -18.57
CA TYR A 29 -9.94 -17.07 -18.94
C TYR A 29 -9.83 -18.51 -19.43
N ALA A 30 -10.43 -19.47 -18.70
CA ALA A 30 -10.48 -20.88 -19.07
C ALA A 30 -11.17 -21.09 -20.44
N LYS A 31 -12.27 -20.36 -20.68
CA LYS A 31 -12.97 -20.40 -21.96
C LYS A 31 -12.10 -19.88 -23.11
N ILE A 32 -11.40 -18.76 -22.92
CA ILE A 32 -10.52 -18.20 -23.95
C ILE A 32 -9.39 -19.18 -24.31
N ILE A 33 -8.78 -19.84 -23.31
CA ILE A 33 -7.75 -20.85 -23.52
C ILE A 33 -8.31 -22.03 -24.34
N ALA A 34 -9.45 -22.59 -23.93
CA ALA A 34 -10.06 -23.72 -24.65
C ALA A 34 -10.36 -23.38 -26.13
N GLU A 35 -10.72 -22.12 -26.42
CA GLU A 35 -10.93 -21.65 -27.78
C GLU A 35 -9.65 -21.26 -28.53
N LEU A 36 -8.50 -21.08 -27.86
CA LEU A 36 -7.19 -20.83 -28.48
C LEU A 36 -6.57 -22.12 -29.01
N ASP A 37 -6.78 -23.23 -28.31
CA ASP A 37 -6.31 -24.56 -28.71
C ASP A 37 -7.04 -25.12 -29.96
N SER A 38 -8.17 -24.52 -30.36
CA SER A 38 -9.10 -25.13 -31.33
C SER A 38 -9.01 -24.66 -32.80
N LYS A 39 -8.13 -23.70 -33.19
CA LYS A 39 -7.70 -23.30 -34.57
C LYS A 39 -7.43 -21.78 -34.66
N MET A 40 -6.54 -21.40 -35.59
CA MET A 40 -6.07 -20.03 -35.94
C MET A 40 -7.11 -18.90 -35.80
N VAL A 41 -7.25 -18.35 -34.59
CA VAL A 41 -8.02 -17.13 -34.33
C VAL A 41 -7.12 -15.90 -34.49
N LYS A 42 -7.69 -14.76 -34.93
CA LYS A 42 -7.06 -13.43 -34.90
C LYS A 42 -6.48 -13.15 -33.50
N GLN A 43 -5.20 -13.47 -33.31
CA GLN A 43 -4.50 -13.51 -32.02
C GLN A 43 -4.66 -12.21 -31.23
N GLN A 44 -4.67 -11.07 -31.92
CA GLN A 44 -4.71 -9.75 -31.27
C GLN A 44 -6.01 -9.46 -30.49
N SER A 45 -7.18 -9.86 -30.98
CA SER A 45 -8.46 -9.58 -30.29
C SER A 45 -8.58 -10.38 -29.00
N LYS A 46 -8.17 -11.65 -29.03
CA LYS A 46 -8.17 -12.52 -27.84
C LYS A 46 -7.12 -12.07 -26.83
N LEU A 47 -5.94 -11.65 -27.30
CA LEU A 47 -4.91 -11.10 -26.43
C LEU A 47 -5.39 -9.85 -25.66
N ASN A 48 -6.12 -8.96 -26.33
CA ASN A 48 -6.70 -7.77 -25.67
C ASN A 48 -7.77 -8.14 -24.63
N GLU A 49 -8.55 -9.20 -24.87
CA GLU A 49 -9.50 -9.72 -23.89
C GLU A 49 -8.79 -10.33 -22.68
N MET A 50 -7.73 -11.10 -22.89
CA MET A 50 -6.90 -11.64 -21.80
C MET A 50 -6.26 -10.53 -20.96
N LYS A 51 -5.78 -9.45 -21.58
CA LYS A 51 -5.27 -8.27 -20.86
C LYS A 51 -6.36 -7.61 -20.00
N THR A 52 -7.57 -7.43 -20.54
CA THR A 52 -8.69 -6.89 -19.77
C THR A 52 -9.04 -7.79 -18.58
N ILE A 53 -9.10 -9.11 -18.78
CA ILE A 53 -9.37 -10.08 -17.71
C ILE A 53 -8.30 -10.00 -16.63
N LYS A 54 -7.02 -9.95 -17.03
CA LYS A 54 -5.89 -9.81 -16.11
C LYS A 54 -6.02 -8.57 -15.24
N VAL A 55 -6.36 -7.41 -15.82
CA VAL A 55 -6.61 -6.17 -15.06
C VAL A 55 -7.72 -6.36 -14.03
N PHE A 56 -8.88 -6.90 -14.43
CA PHE A 56 -9.99 -7.11 -13.50
C PHE A 56 -9.66 -8.13 -12.41
N SER A 57 -8.91 -9.19 -12.72
CA SER A 57 -8.44 -10.15 -11.72
C SER A 57 -7.51 -9.48 -10.72
N MET A 58 -6.50 -8.75 -11.17
CA MET A 58 -5.53 -8.09 -10.29
C MET A 58 -6.18 -7.00 -9.42
N LEU A 59 -7.10 -6.21 -9.98
CA LEU A 59 -7.84 -5.22 -9.21
C LEU A 59 -8.75 -5.87 -8.17
N ALA A 60 -9.42 -6.98 -8.50
CA ALA A 60 -10.30 -7.66 -7.56
C ALA A 60 -9.51 -8.37 -6.45
N ASP A 61 -8.36 -8.94 -6.78
CA ASP A 61 -7.43 -9.54 -5.83
C ASP A 61 -6.88 -8.48 -4.86
N MET A 62 -6.34 -7.38 -5.40
CA MET A 62 -5.91 -6.21 -4.62
C MET A 62 -7.04 -5.68 -3.73
N ALA A 63 -8.28 -5.62 -4.22
CA ALA A 63 -9.41 -5.10 -3.45
C ALA A 63 -9.82 -5.97 -2.26
N LEU A 64 -9.36 -7.22 -2.16
CA LEU A 64 -9.59 -8.05 -0.97
C LEU A 64 -8.81 -7.55 0.25
N GLU A 65 -7.66 -6.90 0.03
CA GLU A 65 -6.75 -6.42 1.09
C GLU A 65 -6.66 -4.88 1.11
N HIS A 66 -6.76 -4.25 -0.06
CA HIS A 66 -6.55 -2.82 -0.33
C HIS A 66 -7.67 -2.26 -1.21
N GLU A 67 -8.91 -2.28 -0.68
CA GLU A 67 -10.14 -1.94 -1.42
C GLU A 67 -10.11 -0.54 -2.04
N GLU A 68 -9.71 0.48 -1.27
CA GLU A 68 -9.81 1.88 -1.71
C GLU A 68 -8.81 2.20 -2.83
N GLU A 69 -7.60 1.67 -2.73
CA GLU A 69 -6.55 1.80 -3.74
C GLU A 69 -6.94 1.08 -5.05
N ALA A 70 -7.46 -0.14 -4.93
CA ALA A 70 -7.96 -0.89 -6.08
C ALA A 70 -9.13 -0.18 -6.78
N ARG A 71 -10.03 0.45 -6.03
CA ARG A 71 -11.14 1.24 -6.59
C ARG A 71 -10.65 2.51 -7.29
N ALA A 72 -9.66 3.21 -6.72
CA ALA A 72 -9.07 4.38 -7.37
C ALA A 72 -8.40 4.02 -8.70
N LEU A 73 -7.66 2.91 -8.75
CA LEU A 73 -7.07 2.39 -9.98
C LEU A 73 -8.13 1.95 -11.00
N PHE A 74 -9.25 1.39 -10.53
CA PHE A 74 -10.37 1.05 -11.40
C PHE A 74 -11.05 2.28 -12.02
N GLU A 75 -11.22 3.36 -11.25
CA GLU A 75 -11.74 4.64 -11.78
C GLU A 75 -10.78 5.22 -12.83
N TYR A 76 -9.47 5.25 -12.52
CA TYR A 76 -8.44 5.67 -13.47
C TYR A 76 -8.44 4.82 -14.75
N TYR A 77 -8.59 3.50 -14.62
CA TYR A 77 -8.69 2.58 -15.75
C TYR A 77 -9.88 2.91 -16.66
N GLN A 78 -11.05 3.19 -16.08
CA GLN A 78 -12.26 3.53 -16.85
C GLN A 78 -12.07 4.83 -17.66
N VAL A 79 -11.52 5.87 -17.02
CA VAL A 79 -11.24 7.14 -17.68
C VAL A 79 -10.23 6.95 -18.82
N THR A 80 -9.17 6.18 -18.57
CA THR A 80 -8.08 5.99 -19.55
C THR A 80 -8.54 5.15 -20.75
N LYS A 81 -9.40 4.15 -20.54
CA LYS A 81 -9.97 3.32 -21.60
C LYS A 81 -10.92 4.08 -22.53
N THR A 82 -11.68 5.04 -21.99
CA THR A 82 -12.57 5.89 -22.81
C THR A 82 -11.81 6.83 -23.76
N LYS A 83 -10.53 7.12 -23.49
CA LYS A 83 -9.66 7.97 -24.33
C LYS A 83 -8.94 7.19 -25.45
N ASN A 84 -9.32 5.94 -25.73
CA ASN A 84 -8.65 5.06 -26.69
C ASN A 84 -7.13 4.89 -26.45
N ASN A 85 -6.70 4.96 -25.18
CA ASN A 85 -5.31 4.64 -24.85
C ASN A 85 -5.13 3.12 -24.88
N TRP A 86 -4.41 2.63 -25.90
CA TRP A 86 -4.12 1.20 -26.13
C TRP A 86 -3.25 0.57 -25.03
N GLN A 87 -2.67 1.38 -24.13
CA GLN A 87 -1.78 0.95 -23.05
C GLN A 87 -2.45 0.96 -21.67
N ALA A 88 -3.75 1.26 -21.59
CA ALA A 88 -4.46 1.38 -20.32
C ALA A 88 -4.31 0.13 -19.44
N GLU A 89 -4.39 -1.07 -20.05
CA GLU A 89 -4.21 -2.33 -19.34
C GLU A 89 -2.77 -2.50 -18.80
N GLU A 90 -1.75 -2.11 -19.56
CA GLU A 90 -0.35 -2.22 -19.18
C GLU A 90 -0.01 -1.29 -18.02
N SER A 91 -0.47 -0.03 -18.09
CA SER A 91 -0.27 0.94 -17.01
C SER A 91 -0.90 0.49 -15.69
N ILE A 92 -2.09 -0.11 -15.71
CA ILE A 92 -2.72 -0.63 -14.48
C ILE A 92 -1.96 -1.82 -13.91
N ILE A 93 -1.57 -2.77 -14.77
CA ILE A 93 -0.81 -3.94 -14.33
C ILE A 93 0.52 -3.52 -13.69
N GLU A 94 1.21 -2.54 -14.29
CA GLU A 94 2.46 -1.98 -13.74
C GLU A 94 2.23 -1.26 -12.42
N MET A 95 1.16 -0.45 -12.30
CA MET A 95 0.83 0.24 -11.05
C MET A 95 0.55 -0.74 -9.89
N ILE A 96 -0.19 -1.82 -10.15
CA ILE A 96 -0.45 -2.87 -9.16
C ILE A 96 0.85 -3.60 -8.82
N GLY A 97 1.64 -4.01 -9.82
CA GLY A 97 2.91 -4.70 -9.59
C GLY A 97 3.92 -3.86 -8.78
N ASN A 98 3.95 -2.55 -9.01
CA ASN A 98 4.77 -1.63 -8.20
C ASN A 98 4.24 -1.51 -6.77
N PHE A 99 2.93 -1.50 -6.57
CA PHE A 99 2.32 -1.50 -5.24
C PHE A 99 2.71 -2.76 -4.45
N ASP A 100 2.57 -3.94 -5.06
CA ASP A 100 2.93 -5.23 -4.43
C ASP A 100 4.43 -5.30 -4.13
N LYS A 101 5.28 -4.85 -5.08
CA LYS A 101 6.72 -4.79 -4.89
C LYS A 101 7.09 -3.89 -3.70
N ASN A 102 6.45 -2.73 -3.58
CA ASN A 102 6.68 -1.83 -2.47
C ASN A 102 6.25 -2.45 -1.13
N LEU A 103 5.16 -3.22 -1.10
CA LEU A 103 4.73 -3.98 0.10
C LEU A 103 5.72 -5.09 0.48
N CYS A 104 6.23 -5.84 -0.51
CA CYS A 104 7.26 -6.86 -0.29
C CYS A 104 8.56 -6.26 0.23
N GLU A 105 9.02 -5.16 -0.37
CA GLU A 105 10.21 -4.42 0.08
C GLU A 105 10.02 -3.92 1.52
N LEU A 106 8.82 -3.42 1.86
CA LEU A 106 8.49 -3.05 3.23
C LEU A 106 8.56 -4.26 4.17
N SER A 107 7.97 -5.39 3.80
CA SER A 107 8.01 -6.61 4.61
C SER A 107 9.45 -7.04 4.86
N MET A 108 10.32 -6.96 3.85
CA MET A 108 11.74 -7.30 3.97
C MET A 108 12.50 -6.28 4.83
N VAL A 109 12.17 -4.99 4.75
CA VAL A 109 12.75 -3.96 5.64
C VAL A 109 12.31 -4.18 7.08
N ILE A 110 11.02 -4.43 7.33
CA ILE A 110 10.49 -4.76 8.66
C ILE A 110 11.17 -6.02 9.19
N GLN A 111 11.30 -7.06 8.36
CA GLN A 111 11.99 -8.29 8.74
C GLN A 111 13.48 -8.07 9.00
N SER A 112 14.15 -7.23 8.20
CA SER A 112 15.55 -6.87 8.44
C SER A 112 15.74 -6.05 9.72
N ILE A 113 14.77 -5.19 10.09
CA ILE A 113 14.77 -4.50 11.38
C ILE A 113 14.58 -5.52 12.52
N GLN A 114 13.70 -6.52 12.33
CA GLN A 114 13.53 -7.62 13.28
C GLN A 114 14.79 -8.51 13.40
N ASP A 115 15.50 -8.72 12.29
CA ASP A 115 16.72 -9.55 12.24
C ASP A 115 17.99 -8.77 12.69
N ILE A 116 17.98 -7.43 12.64
CA ILE A 116 19.08 -6.57 13.11
C ILE A 116 19.08 -6.39 14.64
N ASP A 117 18.00 -6.70 15.36
CA ASP A 117 17.86 -6.41 16.80
C ASP A 117 17.76 -7.66 17.70
N ILE A 118 18.68 -8.62 17.54
CA ILE A 118 18.99 -9.61 18.60
C ILE A 118 20.47 -9.57 19.01
N ASP A 119 21.36 -8.95 18.22
CA ASP A 119 22.79 -8.94 18.54
C ASP A 119 23.38 -7.53 18.54
N LYS A 120 23.42 -6.97 19.76
CA LYS A 120 24.32 -5.92 20.31
C LYS A 120 23.77 -4.49 20.50
N ASN A 121 23.33 -4.27 21.74
CA ASN A 121 23.30 -3.05 22.57
C ASN A 121 22.46 -1.83 22.17
N ASP A 122 21.56 -1.49 23.09
CA ASP A 122 20.89 -0.21 23.33
C ASP A 122 19.62 0.14 22.51
N GLY A 123 18.85 -0.87 22.11
CA GLY A 123 17.45 -0.68 21.69
C GLY A 123 16.46 -0.89 22.83
N ILE A 124 15.49 0.00 23.02
CA ILE A 124 14.33 -0.24 23.89
C ILE A 124 13.06 -0.40 23.06
N LEU A 125 12.17 -1.30 23.46
CA LEU A 125 10.87 -1.40 22.78
C LEU A 125 10.00 -0.22 23.16
N TYR A 126 9.19 0.27 22.21
CA TYR A 126 8.24 1.35 22.46
C TYR A 126 7.22 1.02 23.56
N LYS A 127 6.93 -0.27 23.77
CA LYS A 127 6.11 -0.70 24.90
C LYS A 127 6.75 -0.34 26.24
N ASP A 128 8.07 -0.50 26.36
CA ASP A 128 8.82 -0.18 27.57
C ASP A 128 8.94 1.34 27.76
N PHE A 129 9.12 2.09 26.65
CA PHE A 129 8.98 3.54 26.65
C PHE A 129 7.62 3.98 27.20
N LYS A 130 6.53 3.32 26.77
CA LYS A 130 5.16 3.64 27.22
C LYS A 130 4.95 3.39 28.71
N GLU A 131 5.62 2.40 29.30
CA GLU A 131 5.56 2.20 30.74
C GLU A 131 6.28 3.35 31.47
N LEU A 132 7.46 3.78 30.97
CA LEU A 132 8.17 4.95 31.51
C LEU A 132 7.36 6.25 31.35
N GLU A 133 6.74 6.48 30.19
CA GLU A 133 5.88 7.64 29.89
C GLU A 133 4.73 7.78 30.90
N LYS A 134 4.17 6.68 31.39
CA LYS A 134 3.07 6.72 32.38
C LYS A 134 3.51 7.26 33.73
N ASP A 135 4.76 7.02 34.11
CA ASP A 135 5.28 7.35 35.43
C ASP A 135 5.77 8.80 35.49
N ILE A 136 6.48 9.26 34.45
CA ILE A 136 7.17 10.56 34.46
C ILE A 136 6.70 11.54 33.39
N GLY A 137 5.83 11.11 32.47
CA GLY A 137 5.38 11.91 31.34
C GLY A 137 6.26 11.73 30.10
N PHE A 138 5.70 12.05 28.92
CA PHE A 138 6.37 11.83 27.64
C PHE A 138 7.67 12.61 27.51
N LYS A 139 7.69 13.88 27.94
CA LYS A 139 8.82 14.78 27.75
C LYS A 139 10.03 14.28 28.53
N GLU A 140 9.83 14.00 29.81
CA GLU A 140 10.84 13.48 30.73
C GLU A 140 11.32 12.09 30.29
N ALA A 141 10.39 11.18 29.94
CA ALA A 141 10.74 9.86 29.43
C ALA A 141 11.56 9.92 28.13
N PHE A 142 11.23 10.85 27.23
CA PHE A 142 11.96 11.02 26.00
C PHE A 142 13.37 11.61 26.23
N GLU A 143 13.50 12.63 27.08
CA GLU A 143 14.81 13.23 27.42
C GLU A 143 15.76 12.24 28.09
N ASP A 144 15.24 11.35 28.95
CA ASP A 144 16.03 10.30 29.60
C ASP A 144 16.59 9.24 28.61
N LEU A 145 15.89 9.03 27.48
CA LEU A 145 16.23 7.99 26.51
C LEU A 145 16.96 8.51 25.26
N MET A 146 16.77 9.80 24.94
CA MET A 146 17.30 10.49 23.76
C MET A 146 18.83 10.37 23.61
N PHE A 147 19.57 10.18 24.71
CA PHE A 147 21.02 10.18 24.71
C PHE A 147 21.67 8.80 24.55
N SER A 148 20.95 7.71 24.79
CA SER A 148 21.59 6.39 24.93
C SER A 148 20.91 5.27 24.17
N SER A 149 19.66 5.41 23.71
CA SER A 149 18.91 4.25 23.22
C SER A 149 18.02 4.53 22.01
N LYS A 150 17.97 3.56 21.10
CA LYS A 150 17.07 3.60 19.94
C LYS A 150 15.71 3.04 20.35
N ILE A 151 14.62 3.76 20.04
CA ILE A 151 13.26 3.27 20.29
C ILE A 151 12.82 2.39 19.12
N ILE A 152 12.44 1.15 19.42
CA ILE A 152 12.02 0.13 18.46
C ILE A 152 10.50 0.02 18.47
N PHE A 153 9.89 0.16 17.30
CA PHE A 153 8.43 0.12 17.13
C PHE A 153 8.00 -1.21 16.53
N THR A 154 6.98 -1.83 17.12
CA THR A 154 6.42 -3.10 16.63
C THR A 154 5.16 -2.91 15.79
N ASN A 155 4.59 -1.70 15.77
CA ASN A 155 3.46 -1.36 14.91
C ASN A 155 3.47 0.13 14.54
N LYS A 156 2.73 0.42 13.47
CA LYS A 156 2.62 1.74 12.85
C LYS A 156 1.90 2.78 13.71
N ASN A 157 0.86 2.39 14.46
CA ASN A 157 0.07 3.32 15.27
C ASN A 157 0.91 3.88 16.42
N ASP A 158 1.73 3.04 17.03
CA ASP A 158 2.66 3.41 18.09
C ASP A 158 3.73 4.37 17.58
N PHE A 159 4.30 4.11 16.40
CA PHE A 159 5.22 5.04 15.76
C PHE A 159 4.55 6.40 15.47
N LEU A 160 3.34 6.41 14.89
CA LEU A 160 2.60 7.65 14.61
C LEU A 160 2.33 8.45 15.88
N TYR A 161 1.90 7.79 16.94
CA TYR A 161 1.63 8.43 18.23
C TYR A 161 2.91 9.04 18.82
N PHE A 162 4.02 8.31 18.78
CA PHE A 162 5.31 8.79 19.26
C PHE A 162 5.77 10.05 18.52
N VAL A 163 5.76 10.04 17.19
CA VAL A 163 6.20 11.18 16.39
C VAL A 163 5.26 12.38 16.53
N LYS A 164 3.95 12.15 16.74
CA LYS A 164 2.99 13.22 17.10
C LYS A 164 3.33 13.90 18.41
N ASN A 165 3.70 13.12 19.43
CA ASN A 165 4.11 13.68 20.70
C ASN A 165 5.45 14.42 20.61
N LEU A 166 6.42 13.96 19.80
CA LEU A 166 7.66 14.72 19.56
C LEU A 166 7.36 16.15 19.08
N VAL A 167 6.50 16.30 18.07
CA VAL A 167 6.10 17.63 17.57
C VAL A 167 5.35 18.43 18.63
N LYS A 168 4.41 17.80 19.35
CA LYS A 168 3.66 18.46 20.43
C LYS A 168 4.56 19.07 21.51
N PHE A 169 5.71 18.46 21.78
CA PHE A 169 6.66 18.90 22.81
C PHE A 169 7.86 19.70 22.28
N GLY A 170 7.84 20.11 21.00
CA GLY A 170 8.88 20.97 20.42
C GLY A 170 10.15 20.23 19.95
N TYR A 171 10.03 18.93 19.63
CA TYR A 171 11.10 18.10 19.09
C TYR A 171 10.90 17.84 17.59
N GLU A 172 10.50 18.86 16.83
CA GLU A 172 10.15 18.74 15.40
C GLU A 172 11.33 18.26 14.55
N ASP A 173 12.55 18.66 14.88
CA ASP A 173 13.75 18.23 14.15
C ASP A 173 14.02 16.74 14.32
N ILE A 174 13.74 16.21 15.52
CA ILE A 174 13.89 14.79 15.82
C ILE A 174 12.76 14.01 15.15
N ALA A 175 11.53 14.52 15.22
CA ALA A 175 10.38 13.95 14.50
C ALA A 175 10.67 13.82 13.00
N MET A 176 11.25 14.85 12.39
CA MET A 176 11.67 14.85 10.98
C MET A 176 12.75 13.81 10.70
N ASN A 177 13.75 13.67 11.57
CA ASN A 177 14.77 12.64 11.43
C ASN A 177 14.16 11.23 11.47
N TYR A 178 13.16 10.98 12.32
CA TYR A 178 12.43 9.71 12.31
C TYR A 178 11.68 9.50 10.99
N PHE A 179 11.02 10.53 10.45
CA PHE A 179 10.35 10.48 9.14
C PHE A 179 11.31 10.21 7.98
N GLU A 180 12.45 10.90 7.93
CA GLU A 180 13.43 10.77 6.85
C GLU A 180 14.10 9.39 6.85
N ASN A 181 14.33 8.81 8.03
CA ASN A 181 14.94 7.48 8.17
C ASN A 181 13.95 6.31 8.09
N SER A 182 12.65 6.57 8.24
CA SER A 182 11.60 5.54 8.16
C SER A 182 11.23 5.10 6.73
N GLY A 183 11.91 5.67 5.72
CA GLY A 183 11.79 5.27 4.32
C GLY A 183 10.52 5.79 3.61
N SER A 184 10.47 5.58 2.29
CA SER A 184 9.45 6.11 1.38
C SER A 184 8.01 5.63 1.68
N PHE A 185 7.86 4.62 2.54
CA PHE A 185 6.58 3.97 2.83
C PHE A 185 5.62 4.83 3.67
N LEU A 186 6.14 5.69 4.56
CA LEU A 186 5.27 6.58 5.36
C LEU A 186 4.51 7.60 4.51
N PHE A 187 4.97 7.89 3.29
CA PHE A 187 4.30 8.83 2.39
C PHE A 187 3.04 8.27 1.71
N PHE A 188 2.84 6.95 1.75
CA PHE A 188 1.66 6.30 1.15
C PHE A 188 0.49 6.15 2.13
N ASP A 189 0.73 6.33 3.44
CA ASP A 189 -0.35 6.42 4.41
C ASP A 189 -0.87 7.86 4.53
N ARG A 190 -2.19 8.02 4.42
CA ARG A 190 -2.85 9.33 4.43
C ARG A 190 -2.61 10.09 5.74
N ASP A 191 -2.61 9.41 6.88
CA ASP A 191 -2.43 10.04 8.20
C ASP A 191 -0.98 10.49 8.40
N PHE A 192 -0.02 9.68 7.96
CA PHE A 192 1.40 10.05 7.97
C PHE A 192 1.71 11.18 7.00
N LEU A 193 1.17 11.13 5.78
CA LEU A 193 1.38 12.18 4.77
C LEU A 193 0.79 13.52 5.22
N ASN A 194 -0.40 13.49 5.83
CA ASN A 194 -1.03 14.69 6.36
C ASN A 194 -0.19 15.29 7.50
N PHE A 195 0.28 14.43 8.42
CA PHE A 195 1.08 14.89 9.55
C PHE A 195 2.47 15.40 9.13
N TYR A 196 3.13 14.73 8.19
CA TYR A 196 4.39 15.20 7.61
C TYR A 196 4.25 16.58 6.95
N LYS A 197 3.14 16.82 6.22
CA LYS A 197 2.84 18.14 5.64
C LYS A 197 2.64 19.22 6.70
N GLU A 198 2.00 18.88 7.82
CA GLU A 198 1.80 19.79 8.96
C GLU A 198 3.14 20.26 9.54
N ILE A 199 4.09 19.34 9.74
CA ILE A 199 5.44 19.66 10.24
C ILE A 199 6.17 20.61 9.27
N LEU A 200 6.11 20.34 7.96
CA LEU A 200 6.74 21.20 6.95
C LEU A 200 6.13 22.61 6.87
N GLN A 201 4.84 22.76 7.16
CA GLN A 201 4.16 24.06 7.19
C GLN A 201 4.53 24.86 8.44
N ASN A 202 4.64 24.20 9.59
CA ASN A 202 5.01 24.83 10.86
C ASN A 202 6.48 25.32 10.88
N ARG A 203 7.38 24.72 10.08
CA ARG A 203 8.77 25.19 9.90
C ARG A 203 8.94 26.51 9.12
N LYS A 204 7.89 27.06 8.51
CA LYS A 204 7.97 28.29 7.69
C LYS A 204 7.84 29.60 8.50
N HIS A 205 7.91 29.54 9.83
CA HIS A 205 7.86 30.70 10.72
C HIS A 205 9.09 30.77 11.64
#